data_AF-A0A413U567-F1
#
_entry.id   AF-A0A413U567-F1
#
_cell.length_a   1.000
_cell.length_b   1.000
_cell.length_c   1.000
_cell.angle_alpha   90.00
_cell.angle_beta   90.00
_cell.angle_gamma   90.00
#
_symmetry.space_group_name_H-M   'P 1'
#
loop_
_entity.id
_entity.type
_entity.pdbx_description
1 polymer ?
#
loop_
_entity_poly.entity_id
_entity_poly.type
_entity_poly.pdbx_seq_one_letter_code
_entity_poly.pdbx_strand_id
1 'polypeptide(L)'
;MGKYIGQREICKRLKTENHQLPKLNDMIYTKYEGTEWLDDRYIHITCQSGGDWLMITYKNEKKTDLYVGYDGHKYVNHYINGVLEGAPSPIQILEKLEAMERELFG
;
A
#
# COMPACT_ATOMS: atom_id res chain seq x y z
N MET A 1 -0.15 7.19 21.58
CA MET A 1 0.29 7.52 20.20
C MET A 1 1.46 6.60 19.85
N GLY A 2 1.43 5.90 18.72
CA GLY A 2 2.55 5.05 18.29
C GLY A 2 3.82 5.88 18.05
N LYS A 3 5.00 5.27 18.16
CA LYS A 3 6.25 5.96 17.79
C LYS A 3 6.34 6.07 16.27
N TYR A 4 6.74 7.23 15.78
CA TYR A 4 7.14 7.41 14.39
C TYR A 4 8.27 6.45 14.03
N ILE A 5 8.17 5.79 12.89
CA ILE A 5 9.16 4.79 12.45
C ILE A 5 10.35 5.44 11.74
N GLY A 6 10.15 6.66 11.22
CA GLY A 6 11.16 7.47 10.57
C GLY A 6 11.37 7.15 9.09
N GLN A 7 11.78 8.17 8.34
CA GLN A 7 12.06 8.09 6.90
C GLN A 7 12.89 6.87 6.48
N ARG A 8 13.96 6.52 7.23
CA ARG A 8 14.83 5.39 6.89
C ARG A 8 14.08 4.06 6.91
N GLU A 9 13.23 3.86 7.90
CA GLU A 9 12.47 2.62 8.04
C GLU A 9 11.35 2.55 7.00
N ILE A 10 10.66 3.67 6.73
CA ILE A 10 9.66 3.77 5.65
C ILE A 10 10.29 3.33 4.31
N CYS A 11 11.43 3.92 3.92
CA CYS A 11 12.09 3.58 2.67
C CYS A 11 12.60 2.12 2.65
N LYS A 12 13.07 1.59 3.79
CA LYS A 12 13.52 0.20 3.89
C LYS A 12 12.36 -0.76 3.62
N ARG A 13 11.19 -0.55 4.23
CA ARG A 13 10.01 -1.41 4.04
C ARG A 13 9.49 -1.35 2.61
N LEU A 14 9.38 -0.16 2.03
CA LEU A 14 8.96 -0.01 0.63
C LEU A 14 9.94 -0.67 -0.37
N LYS A 15 11.25 -0.70 -0.08
CA LYS A 15 12.21 -1.46 -0.90
C LYS A 15 11.99 -2.97 -0.80
N THR A 16 11.59 -3.50 0.35
CA THR A 16 11.19 -4.91 0.50
C THR A 16 9.98 -5.24 -0.36
N GLU A 17 9.07 -4.28 -0.57
CA GLU A 17 7.92 -4.38 -1.47
C GLU A 17 8.27 -4.06 -2.94
N ASN A 18 9.56 -4.08 -3.31
CA ASN A 18 10.09 -3.88 -4.67
C ASN A 18 9.85 -2.50 -5.31
N HIS A 19 9.68 -1.44 -4.51
CA HIS A 19 9.56 -0.08 -5.04
C HIS A 19 10.90 0.54 -5.43
N GLN A 20 10.92 1.20 -6.59
CA GLN A 20 12.00 2.12 -6.96
C GLN A 20 11.75 3.47 -6.29
N LEU A 21 12.56 3.77 -5.28
CA LEU A 21 12.44 5.02 -4.52
C LEU A 21 13.56 6.01 -4.91
N PRO A 22 13.27 7.33 -4.86
CA PRO A 22 14.29 8.37 -4.91
C PRO A 22 15.33 8.19 -3.80
N LYS A 23 16.47 8.89 -3.91
CA LYS A 23 17.43 8.92 -2.81
C LYS A 23 16.77 9.59 -1.61
N LEU A 24 17.15 9.12 -0.42
CA LEU A 24 16.56 9.59 0.83
C LEU A 24 16.68 11.11 1.00
N ASN A 25 17.82 11.68 0.63
CA ASN A 25 18.08 13.12 0.72
C ASN A 25 17.29 13.97 -0.29
N ASP A 26 16.70 13.35 -1.31
CA ASP A 26 15.90 14.04 -2.33
C ASP A 26 14.42 14.14 -1.89
N MET A 27 14.02 13.46 -0.80
CA MET A 27 12.67 13.45 -0.27
C MET A 27 12.53 14.40 0.93
N ILE A 28 11.46 15.19 0.94
CA ILE A 28 11.06 16.01 2.07
C ILE A 28 10.36 15.12 3.08
N TYR A 29 10.88 15.07 4.32
CA TYR A 29 10.27 14.33 5.43
C TYR A 29 9.52 15.26 6.37
N THR A 30 8.23 14.98 6.58
CA THR A 30 7.36 15.73 7.49
C THR A 30 6.64 14.78 8.45
N LYS A 31 6.33 15.23 9.66
CA LYS A 31 5.53 14.46 10.62
C LYS A 31 4.56 15.37 11.38
N TYR A 32 3.34 14.90 11.58
CA TYR A 32 2.29 15.64 12.28
C TYR A 32 1.20 14.69 12.76
N GLU A 33 0.71 14.89 13.99
CA GLU A 33 -0.45 14.19 14.57
C GLU A 33 -0.52 12.67 14.32
N GLY A 34 0.61 11.97 14.43
CA GLY A 34 0.64 10.51 14.29
C GLY A 34 0.72 10.02 12.85
N THR A 35 1.07 10.89 11.90
CA THR A 35 1.35 10.56 10.51
C THR A 35 2.72 11.10 10.08
N GLU A 36 3.39 10.35 9.22
CA GLU A 36 4.67 10.67 8.58
C GLU A 36 4.47 10.76 7.06
N TRP A 37 5.10 11.73 6.43
CA TRP A 37 5.10 11.89 4.98
C TRP A 37 6.50 11.95 4.42
N LEU A 38 6.68 11.35 3.25
CA LEU A 38 7.83 11.59 2.38
C LEU A 38 7.33 12.08 1.04
N ASP A 39 7.84 13.21 0.58
CA ASP A 39 7.39 13.81 -0.67
C ASP A 39 8.57 14.18 -1.55
N ASP A 40 8.48 13.84 -2.84
CA ASP A 40 9.36 14.38 -3.88
C ASP A 40 8.55 14.79 -5.12
N ARG A 41 9.21 15.02 -6.26
CA ARG A 41 8.54 15.38 -7.50
C ARG A 41 7.60 14.30 -8.05
N TYR A 42 7.84 13.02 -7.77
CA TYR A 42 7.21 11.88 -8.45
C TYR A 42 6.31 11.05 -7.56
N ILE A 43 6.63 10.96 -6.27
CA ILE A 43 5.92 10.14 -5.30
C ILE A 43 5.54 10.94 -4.06
N HIS A 44 4.45 10.52 -3.45
CA HIS A 44 4.03 10.95 -2.12
C HIS A 44 3.80 9.70 -1.28
N ILE A 45 4.51 9.57 -0.16
CA ILE A 45 4.36 8.48 0.78
C ILE A 45 3.70 9.02 2.04
N THR A 46 2.67 8.32 2.52
CA THR A 46 2.04 8.56 3.83
C THR A 46 2.21 7.32 4.68
N CYS A 47 2.57 7.47 5.95
CA CYS A 47 2.71 6.37 6.89
C CYS A 47 2.11 6.74 8.25
N GLN A 48 1.32 5.85 8.81
CA GLN A 48 0.82 6.03 10.18
C GLN A 48 1.93 5.75 11.18
N SER A 49 1.93 6.49 12.29
CA SER A 49 2.76 6.21 13.46
C SER A 49 2.59 4.75 13.91
N GLY A 50 3.71 4.08 14.22
CA GLY A 50 3.75 2.62 14.42
C GLY A 50 3.98 1.82 13.13
N GLY A 51 3.64 2.38 11.97
CA GLY A 51 3.94 1.81 10.66
C GLY A 51 3.08 0.61 10.28
N ASP A 52 1.89 0.45 10.90
CA ASP A 52 0.98 -0.66 10.59
C ASP A 52 0.42 -0.55 9.18
N TRP A 53 0.30 0.68 8.66
CA TRP A 53 0.06 0.92 7.25
C TRP A 53 0.96 2.03 6.69
N LEU A 54 1.23 1.92 5.39
CA LEU A 54 1.82 2.97 4.59
C LEU A 54 1.21 2.96 3.19
N MET A 55 1.17 4.12 2.57
CA MET A 55 0.62 4.36 1.25
C MET A 55 1.65 5.09 0.40
N ILE A 56 1.81 4.69 -0.84
CA ILE A 56 2.60 5.40 -1.85
C ILE A 56 1.70 5.79 -3.02
N THR A 57 1.71 7.07 -3.37
CA THR A 57 0.99 7.63 -4.51
C THR A 57 2.00 8.09 -5.56
N TYR A 58 1.86 7.57 -6.77
CA TYR A 58 2.65 7.96 -7.93
C TYR A 58 1.96 9.10 -8.66
N LYS A 59 2.51 10.31 -8.54
CA LYS A 59 1.90 11.55 -9.02
C LYS A 59 1.65 11.55 -10.54
N ASN A 60 2.49 10.85 -11.30
CA ASN A 60 2.40 10.79 -12.76
C ASN A 60 1.60 9.59 -13.30
N GLU A 61 1.40 8.54 -12.50
CA GLU A 61 0.87 7.25 -12.99
C GLU A 61 -0.59 7.01 -12.61
N LYS A 62 -1.20 7.92 -11.83
CA LYS A 62 -2.53 7.70 -11.21
C LYS A 62 -2.60 6.34 -10.50
N LYS A 63 -1.48 5.93 -9.91
CA LYS A 63 -1.33 4.67 -9.17
C LYS A 63 -1.13 4.99 -7.69
N THR A 64 -1.84 4.26 -6.85
CA THR A 64 -1.65 4.29 -5.40
C THR A 64 -1.54 2.85 -4.91
N ASP A 65 -0.46 2.55 -4.19
CA ASP A 65 -0.25 1.28 -3.52
C ASP A 65 -0.40 1.53 -2.01
N LEU A 66 -1.30 0.79 -1.36
CA LEU A 66 -1.54 0.85 0.09
C LEU A 66 -1.18 -0.51 0.70
N TYR A 67 -0.29 -0.47 1.68
CA TYR A 67 0.20 -1.63 2.41
C TYR A 67 -0.31 -1.59 3.85
N VAL A 68 -0.88 -2.70 4.33
CA VAL A 68 -1.59 -2.77 5.64
C VAL A 68 -1.24 -4.04 6.39
N GLY A 69 -1.11 -3.92 7.72
CA GLY A 69 -0.86 -5.02 8.65
C GLY A 69 0.60 -5.44 8.59
N TYR A 70 1.50 -4.65 9.16
CA TYR A 70 2.93 -4.99 9.18
C TYR A 70 3.21 -6.05 10.24
N ASP A 71 3.67 -7.23 9.83
CA ASP A 71 3.90 -8.37 10.73
C ASP A 71 5.27 -8.34 11.44
N GLY A 72 6.07 -7.30 11.20
CA GLY A 72 7.47 -7.18 11.64
C GLY A 72 8.49 -7.47 10.54
N HIS A 73 8.05 -8.04 9.42
CA HIS A 73 8.87 -8.36 8.26
C HIS A 73 8.31 -7.74 6.99
N LYS A 74 7.03 -7.94 6.70
CA LYS A 74 6.32 -7.49 5.49
C LYS A 74 4.90 -7.02 5.80
N TYR A 75 4.25 -6.44 4.80
CA TYR A 75 2.82 -6.17 4.89
C TYR A 75 1.98 -7.38 4.47
N VAL A 76 0.88 -7.62 5.19
CA VAL A 76 -0.02 -8.74 4.92
C VAL A 76 -0.94 -8.45 3.75
N ASN A 77 -1.44 -7.21 3.65
CA ASN A 77 -2.34 -6.80 2.58
C ASN A 77 -1.71 -5.70 1.73
N HIS A 78 -1.93 -5.79 0.43
CA HIS A 78 -1.51 -4.80 -0.55
C HIS A 78 -2.71 -4.44 -1.43
N TYR A 79 -3.04 -3.16 -1.51
CA TYR A 79 -4.13 -2.64 -2.33
C TYR A 79 -3.57 -1.72 -3.41
N ILE A 80 -3.94 -1.98 -4.66
CA ILE A 80 -3.59 -1.14 -5.82
C ILE A 80 -4.85 -0.37 -6.23
N ASN A 81 -4.80 0.96 -6.15
CA ASN A 81 -5.94 1.84 -6.43
C ASN A 81 -7.22 1.46 -5.67
N GLY A 82 -7.05 0.98 -4.42
CA GLY A 82 -8.15 0.55 -3.56
C GLY A 82 -8.63 -0.90 -3.77
N VAL A 83 -8.07 -1.63 -4.72
CA VAL A 83 -8.38 -3.05 -4.96
C VAL A 83 -7.31 -3.93 -4.33
N LEU A 84 -7.71 -4.90 -3.50
CA LEU A 84 -6.78 -5.86 -2.90
C LEU A 84 -6.08 -6.65 -4.02
N GLU A 85 -4.75 -6.67 -4.00
CA GLU A 85 -3.95 -7.44 -4.93
C GLU A 85 -4.29 -8.94 -4.82
N GLY A 86 -4.56 -9.57 -5.95
CA GLY A 86 -5.01 -10.97 -5.99
C GLY A 86 -6.51 -11.18 -5.72
N ALA A 87 -7.29 -10.11 -5.50
CA ALA A 87 -8.75 -10.24 -5.47
C ALA A 87 -9.27 -10.73 -6.84
N PRO A 88 -10.31 -11.59 -6.84
CA PRO A 88 -10.91 -12.05 -8.08
C PRO A 88 -11.50 -10.86 -8.86
N SER A 89 -11.30 -10.87 -10.18
CA SER A 89 -11.90 -9.87 -11.05
C SER A 89 -13.44 -9.99 -11.03
N PRO A 90 -14.17 -8.92 -11.39
CA PRO A 90 -15.63 -9.00 -11.50
C PRO A 90 -16.11 -10.15 -12.39
N ILE A 91 -15.38 -10.47 -13.47
CA ILE A 91 -15.68 -11.61 -14.35
C ILE A 91 -15.52 -12.93 -13.59
N GLN A 92 -14.43 -13.11 -12.85
CA GLN A 92 -14.21 -14.33 -12.06
C GLN A 92 -15.26 -14.51 -10.96
N ILE A 93 -15.78 -13.39 -10.41
CA ILE A 93 -16.89 -13.42 -9.46
C ILE A 93 -18.17 -13.87 -10.16
N LEU A 94 -18.49 -13.30 -11.33
CA LEU A 94 -19.67 -13.68 -12.12
C LEU A 94 -19.63 -15.15 -12.53
N GLU A 95 -18.50 -15.64 -13.05
CA GLU A 95 -18.31 -17.05 -13.43
C GLU A 95 -18.55 -17.99 -12.25
N LYS A 96 -18.09 -17.62 -11.05
CA LYS A 96 -18.34 -18.40 -9.82
C LYS A 96 -19.81 -18.39 -9.43
N LEU A 97 -20.48 -17.25 -9.53
CA LEU A 97 -21.91 -17.13 -9.22
C LEU A 97 -22.75 -17.97 -10.19
N GLU A 98 -22.46 -17.92 -11.49
CA GLU A 98 -23.15 -18.74 -12.50
C GLU A 98 -22.93 -20.24 -12.27
N ALA A 99 -21.71 -20.65 -11.89
CA ALA A 99 -21.42 -22.04 -11.54
C ALA A 99 -22.24 -22.49 -10.31
N MET A 100 -22.31 -21.65 -9.27
CA MET A 100 -23.12 -21.92 -8.08
C MET A 100 -24.62 -22.00 -8.39
N GLU A 101 -25.14 -21.12 -9.24
CA GLU A 101 -26.55 -21.17 -9.66
C GLU A 101 -26.88 -22.46 -10.41
N ARG A 102 -25.98 -22.93 -11.30
CA ARG A 102 -26.15 -24.21 -11.99
C ARG A 102 -26.12 -25.40 -11.03
N GLU A 103 -25.29 -25.38 -9.98
CA GLU A 103 -25.27 -26.45 -8.98
C GLU A 103 -26.53 -26.45 -8.10
N LEU A 104 -27.10 -25.28 -7.81
CA LEU A 104 -28.25 -25.14 -6.92
C LEU A 104 -29.60 -25.34 -7.62
N PHE A 105 -29.70 -24.97 -8.91
CA PHE A 105 -30.97 -24.91 -9.64
C PHE A 105 -30.97 -25.70 -10.96
N GLY A 106 -29.85 -26.32 -11.34
CA GLY A 106 -29.70 -27.14 -12.55
C GLY A 106 -30.01 -28.62 -12.37
#